data_AF-A0A965YYM5-F1
#
_entry.id   AF-A0A965YYM5-F1
#
_cell.length_a   1.000
_cell.length_b   1.000
_cell.length_c   1.000
_cell.angle_alpha   90.00
_cell.angle_beta   90.00
_cell.angle_gamma   90.00
#
_symmetry.space_group_name_H-M   'P 1'
#
loop_
_entity.id
_entity.type
_entity.pdbx_description
1 polymer ?
#
loop_
_entity_poly.entity_id
_entity_poly.type
_entity_poly.pdbx_seq_one_letter_code
_entity_poly.pdbx_strand_id
1 'polypeptide(L)' 'MIKVVLIGIVLLFIAILLMGVRVFFSRKGAFPSLHIGECQAMQDRGIHCATSQDAEMNRRESPIVKILKSENL' A
#
# COMPACT_ATOMS: atom_id res chain seq x y z
N MET A 1 -15.57 31.76 -26.17
CA MET A 1 -15.00 30.43 -26.47
C MET A 1 -13.56 30.31 -25.97
N ILE A 2 -12.61 31.09 -26.50
CA ILE A 2 -11.18 31.03 -26.09
C ILE A 2 -10.97 31.19 -24.58
N LYS A 3 -11.66 32.15 -23.93
CA LYS A 3 -11.57 32.35 -22.47
C LYS A 3 -11.89 31.10 -21.65
N VAL A 4 -12.92 30.35 -22.07
CA VAL A 4 -13.35 29.12 -21.37
C VAL A 4 -12.31 28.01 -21.56
N VAL A 5 -11.78 27.87 -22.76
CA VAL A 5 -10.70 26.89 -23.06
C VAL A 5 -9.46 27.19 -22.22
N LEU A 6 -9.07 28.47 -22.12
CA LEU A 6 -7.90 28.90 -21.35
C LEU A 6 -8.07 28.59 -19.85
N ILE A 7 -9.24 28.89 -19.29
CA ILE A 7 -9.56 28.54 -17.89
C ILE A 7 -9.53 27.02 -17.69
N GLY A 8 -10.08 26.23 -18.63
CA GLY A 8 -10.06 24.78 -18.55
C GLY A 8 -8.64 24.20 -18.53
N ILE A 9 -7.74 24.72 -19.37
CA ILE A 9 -6.33 24.30 -19.40
C ILE A 9 -5.64 24.62 -18.07
N VAL A 10 -5.86 25.81 -17.52
CA VAL A 10 -5.27 26.21 -16.22
C VAL A 10 -5.74 25.29 -15.10
N LEU A 11 -7.05 24.97 -15.05
CA LEU A 11 -7.59 24.07 -14.04
C LEU A 11 -7.04 22.64 -14.17
N LEU A 12 -6.96 22.12 -15.40
CA LEU A 12 -6.40 20.79 -15.65
C LEU A 12 -4.91 20.73 -15.25
N PHE A 13 -4.16 21.78 -15.56
CA PHE A 13 -2.75 21.87 -15.20
C PHE A 13 -2.57 21.86 -13.67
N ILE A 14 -3.38 22.63 -12.93
CA ILE A 14 -3.37 22.63 -11.47
C ILE A 14 -3.72 21.24 -10.93
N ALA A 15 -4.73 20.56 -11.49
CA ALA A 15 -5.13 19.22 -11.06
C ALA A 15 -3.99 18.20 -11.23
N ILE A 16 -3.28 18.23 -12.36
CA ILE A 16 -2.13 17.35 -12.61
C ILE A 16 -0.99 17.65 -11.64
N LEU A 17 -0.68 18.93 -11.41
CA LEU A 17 0.34 19.32 -10.44
C LEU A 17 0.01 18.85 -9.03
N LEU A 18 -1.25 19.01 -8.59
CA LEU A 18 -1.71 18.57 -7.28
C LEU A 18 -1.68 17.04 -7.13
N MET A 19 -2.08 16.30 -8.16
CA MET A 19 -2.02 14.83 -8.17
C MET A 19 -0.57 14.33 -8.10
N GLY A 20 0.36 15.04 -8.75
CA GLY A 20 1.77 14.68 -8.82
C GLY A 20 2.68 15.36 -7.78
N VAL A 21 2.17 15.99 -6.71
CA VAL A 21 3.01 16.81 -5.81
C VAL A 21 4.25 16.06 -5.32
N ARG A 22 4.11 14.78 -4.93
CA ARG A 22 5.27 13.98 -4.49
C ARG A 22 6.24 13.62 -5.61
N VAL A 23 5.77 13.56 -6.85
CA VAL A 23 6.61 13.27 -8.02
C VAL A 23 7.35 14.54 -8.46
N PHE A 24 6.65 15.68 -8.53
CA PHE A 24 7.25 16.94 -8.99
C PHE A 24 8.09 17.64 -7.92
N PHE A 25 7.71 17.55 -6.64
CA PHE A 25 8.35 18.33 -5.57
C PHE A 25 9.12 17.48 -4.53
N SER A 26 9.10 16.15 -4.60
CA SER A 26 9.94 15.32 -3.70
C SER A 26 11.23 14.87 -4.38
N ARG A 27 12.30 14.77 -3.60
CA ARG A 27 13.65 14.38 -4.07
C ARG A 27 13.71 12.99 -4.72
N LYS A 28 12.75 12.11 -4.40
CA LYS A 28 12.70 10.76 -4.95
C LYS A 28 12.02 10.69 -6.32
N GLY A 29 11.31 11.75 -6.75
CA GLY A 29 10.80 11.90 -8.12
C GLY A 29 9.92 10.75 -8.64
N ALA A 30 9.44 9.87 -7.76
CA ALA A 30 8.81 8.61 -8.13
C ALA A 30 7.49 8.46 -7.39
N PHE A 31 6.54 7.80 -8.04
CA PHE A 31 5.32 7.36 -7.38
C PHE A 31 5.66 6.36 -6.27
N PRO A 32 4.97 6.42 -5.12
CA PRO A 32 5.16 5.41 -4.08
C PRO A 32 4.82 4.04 -4.66
N SER A 33 5.57 3.01 -4.27
CA SER A 33 5.25 1.66 -4.71
C SER A 33 3.91 1.22 -4.14
N LEU A 34 3.07 0.64 -5.00
CA LEU A 34 1.78 0.07 -4.62
C LEU A 34 1.93 -1.38 -4.11
N HIS A 35 3.15 -1.90 -4.09
CA HIS A 35 3.45 -3.21 -3.53
C HIS A 35 3.34 -3.16 -2.01
N ILE A 36 2.38 -3.88 -1.45
CA ILE A 36 2.16 -3.95 0.00
C ILE A 36 3.41 -4.41 0.75
N GLY A 37 4.19 -5.30 0.13
CA GLY A 37 5.45 -5.81 0.67
C GLY A 37 6.56 -4.77 0.79
N GLU A 38 6.49 -3.65 0.06
CA GLU A 38 7.46 -2.54 0.15
C GLU A 38 6.96 -1.38 1.01
N CYS A 39 5.70 -1.43 1.44
CA CYS A 39 5.11 -0.41 2.27
C CYS A 39 5.50 -0.60 3.74
N GLN A 40 6.54 0.11 4.18
CA GLN A 40 7.03 0.05 5.56
C GLN A 40 5.93 0.27 6.60
N ALA A 41 5.02 1.23 6.37
CA ALA A 41 3.90 1.49 7.28
C ALA A 41 2.91 0.32 7.41
N MET A 42 2.80 -0.55 6.39
CA MET A 42 2.01 -1.78 6.48
C MET A 42 2.79 -2.91 7.15
N GLN A 43 4.10 -3.00 6.88
CA GLN A 43 4.98 -3.95 7.55
C GLN A 43 5.04 -3.70 9.06
N ASP A 44 5.09 -2.44 9.50
CA ASP A 44 5.07 -2.05 10.93
C ASP A 44 3.77 -2.49 11.63
N ARG A 45 2.69 -2.70 10.87
CA ARG A 45 1.40 -3.23 11.36
C ARG A 45 1.31 -4.76 11.28
N GLY A 46 2.37 -5.44 10.83
CA GLY A 46 2.41 -6.88 10.59
C GLY A 46 1.59 -7.32 9.35
N ILE A 47 1.24 -6.39 8.47
CA ILE A 47 0.46 -6.68 7.26
C ILE A 47 1.45 -6.98 6.12
N HIS A 48 1.39 -8.20 5.59
CA HIS A 48 2.27 -8.68 4.52
C HIS A 48 1.49 -9.16 3.30
N CYS A 49 2.18 -9.62 2.25
CA CYS A 49 1.54 -10.21 1.09
C CYS A 49 0.69 -11.43 1.49
N ALA A 50 -0.45 -11.65 0.82
CA ALA A 50 -1.32 -12.79 1.08
C ALA A 50 -0.56 -14.12 0.98
N THR A 51 0.31 -14.28 -0.03
CA THR A 51 1.12 -15.50 -0.22
C THR A 51 2.11 -15.73 0.92
N SER A 52 2.75 -14.68 1.44
CA SER A 52 3.67 -14.83 2.57
C SER A 52 2.92 -15.14 3.86
N GLN A 53 1.76 -14.51 4.07
CA GLN A 53 0.89 -14.81 5.22
C GLN A 53 0.40 -16.26 5.18
N ASP A 54 -0.02 -16.75 4.01
CA ASP A 54 -0.47 -18.14 3.82
C ASP A 54 0.66 -19.15 4.06
N ALA A 55 1.86 -18.89 3.52
CA ALA A 55 3.04 -19.72 3.78
C ALA A 55 3.42 -19.75 5.27
N GLU A 56 3.29 -18.62 5.98
CA GLU A 56 3.55 -18.55 7.41
C GLU A 56 2.48 -19.31 8.22
N MET A 57 1.20 -19.21 7.84
CA MET A 57 0.13 -20.00 8.44
C MET A 57 0.37 -21.50 8.27
N ASN A 58 0.82 -21.94 7.10
CA ASN A 58 1.14 -23.35 6.84
C ASN A 58 2.32 -23.87 7.67
N ARG A 59 3.25 -22.99 8.10
CA ARG A 59 4.37 -23.36 8.98
C ARG A 59 3.99 -23.37 10.47
N ARG A 60 2.89 -22.72 10.85
CA ARG A 60 2.43 -22.68 12.24
C ARG A 60 1.63 -23.96 12.54
N GLU A 61 1.85 -24.52 13.72
CA GLU A 61 1.04 -25.64 14.21
C GLU A 61 -0.43 -25.20 14.29
N SER A 62 -1.34 -26.06 13.81
CA SER A 62 -2.74 -25.69 13.72
C SER A 62 -3.28 -25.31 15.11
N PRO A 63 -4.14 -24.29 15.22
CA PRO A 63 -4.71 -23.90 16.51
C PRO A 63 -5.39 -25.07 17.24
N ILE A 64 -5.99 -26.00 16.47
CA ILE A 64 -6.63 -27.20 17.00
C ILE A 64 -5.62 -28.12 17.69
N VAL A 65 -4.46 -28.37 17.08
CA VAL A 65 -3.42 -29.22 17.70
C VAL A 65 -2.88 -28.58 18.97
N LYS A 66 -2.70 -27.26 18.99
CA LYS A 66 -2.29 -26.54 20.21
C LYS A 66 -3.31 -26.70 21.35
N ILE A 67 -4.60 -26.56 21.04
CA ILE A 67 -5.68 -26.70 22.03
C ILE A 67 -5.70 -28.14 22.57
N LEU A 68 -5.67 -29.15 21.69
CA LEU A 68 -5.66 -30.56 22.08
C LEU A 68 -4.47 -30.92 22.98
N LYS A 69 -3.31 -30.31 22.75
CA LYS A 69 -2.11 -30.50 23.58
C LYS A 69 -2.21 -29.80 24.94
N SER A 70 -2.91 -28.67 25.03
CA SER A 70 -3.16 -27.98 26.31
C SER A 70 -4.23 -28.67 27.17
N GLU A 71 -5.20 -29.37 26.55
CA GLU A 71 -6.22 -30.14 27.28
C GLU A 71 -5.75 -31.54 27.70
N ASN A 72 -4.73 -32.09 27.02
CA ASN A 72 -4.06 -33.35 27.40
C ASN A 72 -2.86 -33.15 28.34
N LEU A 73 -2.63 -31.93 28.86
CA LEU A 73 -1.59 -31.64 29.86
C LEU A 73 -2.20 -31.39 31.24
#